data_AF-A0A7J3NQA4-F1
#
_entry.id   AF-A0A7J3NQA4-F1
#
_cell.length_a   1.000
_cell.length_b   1.000
_cell.length_c   1.000
_cell.angle_alpha   90.00
_cell.angle_beta   90.00
_cell.angle_gamma   90.00
#
_symmetry.space_group_name_H-M   'P 1'
#
loop_
_entity.id
_entity.type
_entity.pdbx_description
1 polymer ?
#
loop_
_entity_poly.entity_id
_entity_poly.type
_entity_poly.pdbx_seq_one_letter_code
_entity_poly.pdbx_strand_id
1 'polypeptide(L)' 'MIEAEVRLEGDLIRYVKITGDFYFHPEEELERLEEALEGAPIDAVQELVERFLEEKKITLVGINTKDIVRVIFNAAGRGS' A
#
# COMPACT_ATOMS: atom_id res chain seq x y z
N MET A 1 7.29 -4.83 12.35
CA MET A 1 5.94 -5.37 12.06
C MET A 1 5.23 -4.31 11.25
N ILE A 2 4.63 -4.68 10.12
CA ILE A 2 3.92 -3.76 9.24
C ILE A 2 2.43 -4.05 9.34
N GLU A 3 1.64 -2.99 9.45
CA GLU A 3 0.18 -3.00 9.48
C GLU A 3 -0.35 -2.01 8.45
N ALA A 4 -1.52 -2.32 7.91
CA ALA A 4 -2.25 -1.38 7.07
C ALA A 4 -3.67 -1.27 7.60
N GLU A 5 -4.26 -0.08 7.47
CA GLU A 5 -5.67 0.16 7.65
C GLU A 5 -6.26 0.47 6.28
N VAL A 6 -7.27 -0.27 5.86
CA VAL A 6 -7.92 -0.10 4.56
C VAL A 6 -9.42 -0.02 4.77
N ARG A 7 -10.07 0.97 4.17
CA ARG A 7 -11.52 1.02 4.06
C ARG A 7 -11.91 0.83 2.61
N LEU A 8 -12.73 -0.18 2.37
CA LEU A 8 -13.31 -0.42 1.06
C LEU A 8 -14.76 0.09 1.02
N GLU A 9 -15.13 0.64 -0.13
CA GLU A 9 -16.52 0.93 -0.48
C GLU A 9 -16.84 0.14 -1.75
N GLY A 10 -17.39 -1.07 -1.56
CA GLY A 10 -17.48 -2.07 -2.63
C GLY A 10 -16.10 -2.60 -3.02
N ASP A 11 -15.72 -2.41 -4.28
CA ASP A 11 -14.41 -2.80 -4.81
C ASP A 11 -13.38 -1.68 -4.79
N LEU A 12 -13.77 -0.46 -4.38
CA LEU A 12 -12.91 0.72 -4.38
C LEU A 12 -12.32 0.98 -3.01
N ILE A 13 -11.05 1.37 -2.98
CA ILE A 13 -10.37 1.81 -1.77
C ILE A 13 -10.85 3.23 -1.47
N ARG A 14 -11.51 3.38 -0.33
CA ARG A 14 -11.96 4.69 0.16
C ARG A 14 -10.95 5.36 1.07
N TYR A 15 -10.10 4.56 1.70
CA TYR A 15 -9.04 5.00 2.58
C TYR A 15 -7.98 3.91 2.66
N VAL A 16 -6.71 4.29 2.66
CA VAL A 16 -5.60 3.40 3.00
C VAL A 16 -4.62 4.16 3.89
N LYS A 17 -4.11 3.46 4.89
CA LYS A 17 -3.02 3.95 5.72
C LYS A 17 -2.04 2.84 6.04
N ILE A 18 -0.76 3.05 5.76
CA ILE A 18 0.30 2.06 5.99
C ILE A 18 1.12 2.53 7.17
N THR A 19 1.17 1.73 8.23
CA THR A 19 1.88 2.06 9.46
C THR A 19 2.69 0.87 9.92
N GLY A 20 3.90 1.11 10.40
CA GLY A 20 4.72 0.04 10.94
C GLY A 20 6.14 0.48 11.15
N ASP A 21 6.94 -0.48 11.60
CA ASP A 21 8.37 -0.31 11.79
C ASP A 21 9.07 -0.68 10.48
N PHE A 22 9.08 0.25 9.52
CA PHE A 22 9.75 0.13 8.24
C PHE A 22 10.38 1.46 7.84
N TYR A 23 11.45 1.41 7.04
CA TYR A 23 11.99 2.62 6.43
C TYR A 23 11.52 2.70 4.99
N PHE A 24 10.85 3.80 4.68
CA PHE A 24 10.39 4.17 3.35
C PHE A 24 11.00 5.52 3.04
N HIS A 25 11.94 5.55 2.09
CA HIS A 25 12.62 6.79 1.74
C HIS A 25 12.51 7.05 0.23
N PRO A 26 12.10 8.27 -0.17
CA PRO A 26 11.67 9.40 0.69
C PRO A 26 10.29 9.19 1.33
N GLU A 27 10.07 9.72 2.53
CA GLU A 27 8.82 9.51 3.31
C GLU A 27 7.58 10.13 2.65
N GLU A 28 7.76 11.23 1.92
CA GLU A 28 6.69 11.94 1.19
C GLU A 28 6.01 11.03 0.16
N GLU A 29 6.74 10.06 -0.37
CA GLU A 29 6.22 9.16 -1.38
C GLU A 29 5.31 8.06 -0.78
N LEU A 30 5.38 7.82 0.54
CA LEU A 30 4.43 6.94 1.22
C LEU A 30 3.03 7.57 1.21
N GLU A 31 2.95 8.85 1.56
CA GLU A 31 1.68 9.61 1.53
C GLU A 31 1.13 9.66 0.10
N ARG A 32 1.99 9.87 -0.91
CA ARG A 32 1.62 9.82 -2.33
C ARG A 32 1.12 8.44 -2.78
N LEU A 33 1.71 7.36 -2.27
CA LEU A 33 1.26 6.02 -2.56
C LEU A 33 -0.13 5.79 -1.97
N GLU A 34 -0.38 6.23 -0.74
CA GLU A 34 -1.69 6.16 -0.09
C GLU A 34 -2.74 6.92 -0.90
N GLU A 35 -2.46 8.18 -1.27
CA GLU A 35 -3.33 8.98 -2.14
C GLU A 35 -3.60 8.31 -3.50
N ALA A 36 -2.59 7.68 -4.11
CA ALA A 36 -2.73 7.02 -5.41
C ALA A 36 -3.59 5.75 -5.35
N LEU A 37 -3.64 5.11 -4.19
CA LEU A 37 -4.48 3.95 -3.93
C LEU A 37 -5.90 4.35 -3.55
N GLU A 38 -6.10 5.53 -2.95
CA GLU A 38 -7.45 6.06 -2.71
C GLU A 38 -8.21 6.29 -4.02
N GLY A 39 -9.39 5.69 -4.13
CA GLY A 39 -10.21 5.66 -5.34
C GLY A 39 -9.84 4.56 -6.34
N ALA A 40 -8.74 3.82 -6.12
CA ALA A 40 -8.37 2.70 -6.95
C ALA A 40 -9.13 1.42 -6.55
N PRO A 41 -9.37 0.50 -7.51
CA PRO A 41 -9.91 -0.81 -7.19
C PRO A 41 -8.89 -1.65 -6.44
N ILE A 42 -9.34 -2.38 -5.41
CA ILE A 42 -8.50 -3.25 -4.57
C ILE A 42 -7.74 -4.32 -5.38
N ASP A 43 -8.29 -4.74 -6.52
CA ASP A 43 -7.66 -5.71 -7.42
C ASP A 43 -6.43 -5.13 -8.15
N ALA A 44 -6.41 -3.81 -8.39
CA ALA A 44 -5.30 -3.12 -9.06
C ALA A 44 -4.17 -2.69 -8.11
N VAL A 45 -4.34 -2.87 -6.79
CA VAL A 45 -3.34 -2.44 -5.79
C VAL A 45 -1.97 -3.01 -6.09
N GLN A 46 -1.89 -4.29 -6.42
CA GLN A 46 -0.61 -4.94 -6.65
C GLN A 46 0.16 -4.24 -7.80
N GLU A 47 -0.50 -4.04 -8.94
CA GLU A 47 0.11 -3.37 -10.09
C GLU A 47 0.45 -1.91 -9.79
N LEU A 48 -0.44 -1.18 -9.11
CA LEU A 48 -0.22 0.22 -8.75
C LEU A 48 0.97 0.40 -7.81
N VAL A 49 1.07 -0.43 -6.77
CA VAL A 49 2.17 -0.40 -5.82
C VAL A 49 3.48 -0.76 -6.52
N GLU A 50 3.52 -1.85 -7.31
CA GLU A 50 4.72 -2.25 -8.05
C GLU A 50 5.20 -1.14 -8.98
N ARG A 51 4.30 -0.57 -9.80
CA ARG A 51 4.62 0.54 -10.70
C ARG A 51 5.09 1.78 -9.94
N PHE A 52 4.44 2.14 -8.84
CA PHE A 52 4.81 3.33 -8.07
C PHE A 52 6.21 3.20 -7.49
N LEU A 53 6.55 2.04 -6.91
CA LEU A 53 7.89 1.77 -6.39
C LEU A 53 8.97 1.79 -7.48
N GLU A 54 8.68 1.23 -8.65
CA GLU A 54 9.60 1.24 -9.80
C GLU A 54 9.80 2.65 -10.37
N GLU A 55 8.71 3.41 -10.61
CA GLU A 55 8.77 4.74 -11.21
C GLU A 55 9.45 5.75 -10.27
N LYS A 56 9.18 5.66 -8.97
CA LYS A 56 9.67 6.63 -7.97
C LYS A 56 11.01 6.25 -7.33
N LYS A 57 11.58 5.09 -7.69
CA LYS A 57 12.84 4.55 -7.14
C LYS A 57 12.88 4.56 -5.61
N ILE A 58 11.79 4.11 -5.01
CA ILE A 58 11.64 4.05 -3.56
C ILE A 58 12.59 3.00 -2.99
N THR A 59 13.26 3.35 -1.89
CA THR A 59 14.05 2.38 -1.12
C THR A 59 13.26 1.93 0.10
N LEU A 60 12.91 0.64 0.12
CA LEU A 60 12.32 -0.04 1.27
C LEU A 60 13.41 -0.75 2.06
N VAL A 61 13.45 -0.55 3.38
CA VAL A 61 14.34 -1.30 4.28
C VAL A 61 13.52 -2.03 5.33
N GLY A 62 13.74 -3.34 5.43
CA GLY A 62 13.05 -4.22 6.39
C GLY A 62 11.74 -4.83 5.88
N ILE A 63 11.22 -4.37 4.74
CA ILE A 63 10.02 -4.90 4.07
C ILE A 63 10.21 -4.97 2.55
N ASN A 64 9.37 -5.74 1.87
CA ASN A 64 9.29 -5.74 0.40
C ASN A 64 7.92 -5.26 -0.07
N THR A 65 7.83 -4.94 -1.36
CA THR A 65 6.58 -4.61 -2.05
C THR A 65 5.46 -5.62 -1.78
N LYS A 66 5.79 -6.92 -1.79
CA LYS A 66 4.83 -8.00 -1.51
C LYS A 66 4.27 -7.94 -0.09
N ASP A 67 5.07 -7.52 0.89
CA ASP A 67 4.60 -7.38 2.27
C ASP A 67 3.60 -6.23 2.37
N ILE A 68 3.85 -5.10 1.70
CA ILE A 68 2.92 -3.96 1.62
C ILE A 68 1.59 -4.40 1.02
N VAL A 69 1.64 -5.03 -0.17
CA VAL A 69 0.44 -5.51 -0.86
C VAL A 69 -0.32 -6.50 0.01
N ARG A 70 0.38 -7.43 0.67
CA ARG A 70 -0.22 -8.42 1.56
C ARG A 70 -0.94 -7.80 2.75
N VAL A 71 -0.36 -6.80 3.41
CA VAL A 71 -1.03 -6.15 4.55
C VAL A 71 -2.26 -5.36 4.10
N ILE A 72 -2.20 -4.73 2.93
CA ILE A 72 -3.36 -4.02 2.35
C ILE A 72 -4.50 -5.01 2.08
N PHE A 73 -4.22 -6.14 1.45
CA PHE A 73 -5.24 -7.18 1.20
C PHE A 73 -5.78 -7.78 2.51
N ASN A 74 -4.92 -7.99 3.50
CA ASN A 74 -5.33 -8.50 4.81
C ASN A 74 -6.26 -7.52 5.52
N ALA A 75 -5.87 -6.24 5.59
CA ALA A 75 -6.65 -5.16 6.18
C ALA A 75 -7.99 -4.93 5.46
N ALA A 76 -8.01 -5.11 4.14
CA ALA A 76 -9.22 -5.05 3.32
C ALA A 76 -10.20 -6.21 3.57
N GLY A 77 -9.88 -7.18 4.45
CA GLY A 77 -10.71 -8.36 4.69
C GLY A 77 -10.69 -9.37 3.54
N ARG A 78 -9.73 -9.24 2.61
CA ARG A 78 -9.43 -10.23 1.55
C ARG A 78 -8.30 -11.19 1.97
N GLY A 79 -7.73 -11.03 3.16
CA GLY A 79 -6.85 -12.00 3.76
C GLY A 79 -7.63 -13.23 4.19
N SER A 80 -7.43 -14.35 3.49
CA SER A 80 -7.94 -15.67 3.90
C SER A 80 -7.45 -16.09 5.27
#